data_AF-A0A4Q6FY67-F1
#
_entry.id   AF-A0A4Q6FY67-F1
#
_cell.length_a   1.000
_cell.length_b   1.000
_cell.length_c   1.000
_cell.angle_alpha   90.00
_cell.angle_beta   90.00
_cell.angle_gamma   90.00
#
_symmetry.space_group_name_H-M   'P 1'
#
loop_
_entity.id
_entity.type
_entity.pdbx_description
1 polymer ?
#
loop_
_entity_poly.entity_id
_entity_poly.type
_entity_poly.pdbx_seq_one_letter_code
_entity_poly.pdbx_strand_id
1 'polypeptide(L)'
;MKNLLLALTLNLSFVSPMFAQTSSTPAPALDRDALAAKYPGMDEGSTKPENKKILCPFHRMLERAGLYDSSKKEQSALTVSIIKIATIAQEFSCKFTSCGVVATAVSAGQLTTFTSKLAHVNLEALHKAPGVSHECGLGFAKGGSEVSDAHRAATLAKLNLQTVKEGICKEQSVKNTFAGETEVKLIFAFLGGVDRGFIDYSDVELFFHAELPKTLGSPDDIGKI
;
A
#
# COMPACT_ATOMS: atom_id res chain seq x y z
N MET A 1 47.31 -44.75 -46.26
CA MET A 1 46.44 -45.75 -46.91
C MET A 1 45.34 -46.16 -45.93
N LYS A 2 44.07 -46.08 -46.38
CA LYS A 2 42.86 -46.74 -45.82
C LYS A 2 42.43 -46.28 -44.41
N ASN A 3 41.42 -45.42 -44.34
CA ASN A 3 39.99 -45.77 -44.19
C ASN A 3 39.68 -46.42 -42.83
N LEU A 4 38.99 -45.68 -41.94
CA LEU A 4 37.66 -46.11 -41.47
C LEU A 4 36.94 -44.95 -40.76
N LEU A 5 35.94 -44.39 -41.44
CA LEU A 5 34.87 -43.65 -40.80
C LEU A 5 34.07 -44.61 -39.90
N LEU A 6 33.84 -44.22 -38.65
CA LEU A 6 32.71 -44.74 -37.87
C LEU A 6 31.88 -43.54 -37.40
N ALA A 7 30.83 -43.25 -38.15
CA ALA A 7 29.82 -42.27 -37.78
C ALA A 7 28.89 -42.91 -36.73
N LEU A 8 28.97 -42.41 -35.50
CA LEU A 8 28.01 -42.73 -34.44
C LEU A 8 26.96 -41.62 -34.41
N THR A 9 25.86 -41.80 -35.13
CA THR A 9 24.70 -40.90 -35.11
C THR A 9 23.92 -41.11 -33.81
N LEU A 10 24.17 -40.24 -32.83
CA LEU A 10 23.35 -40.12 -31.62
C LEU A 10 22.14 -39.24 -31.95
N ASN A 11 20.97 -39.85 -32.14
CA ASN A 11 19.70 -39.14 -32.24
C ASN A 11 19.35 -38.53 -30.88
N LEU A 12 19.70 -37.27 -30.65
CA LEU A 12 19.06 -36.45 -29.62
C LEU A 12 17.72 -35.96 -30.15
N SER A 13 16.66 -36.70 -29.82
CA SER A 13 15.30 -36.18 -29.89
C SER A 13 15.18 -35.02 -28.91
N PHE A 14 15.28 -33.80 -29.41
CA PHE A 14 14.92 -32.59 -28.69
C PHE A 14 13.42 -32.66 -28.35
N VAL A 15 13.10 -33.03 -27.11
CA VAL A 15 11.78 -32.81 -26.54
C VAL A 15 11.72 -31.32 -26.22
N SER A 16 11.16 -30.53 -27.12
CA SER A 16 10.90 -29.12 -26.87
C SER A 16 10.05 -28.99 -25.60
N PRO A 17 10.44 -28.20 -24.59
CA PRO A 17 9.51 -27.82 -23.55
C PRO A 17 8.44 -26.96 -24.21
N MET A 18 7.22 -27.49 -24.30
CA MET A 18 6.03 -26.65 -24.49
C MET A 18 6.00 -25.69 -23.31
N PHE A 19 6.48 -24.46 -23.54
CA PHE A 19 6.09 -23.32 -22.71
C PHE A 19 4.59 -23.19 -22.86
N ALA A 20 3.85 -23.77 -21.92
CA ALA A 20 2.46 -23.41 -21.70
C ALA A 20 2.45 -21.91 -21.42
N GLN A 21 2.05 -21.13 -22.43
CA GLN A 21 1.62 -19.76 -22.22
C GLN A 21 0.39 -19.85 -21.32
N THR A 22 0.62 -19.76 -20.01
CA THR A 22 -0.44 -19.41 -19.08
C THR A 22 -0.85 -18.01 -19.45
N SER A 23 -1.89 -17.89 -20.27
CA SER A 23 -2.65 -16.65 -20.41
C SER A 23 -3.12 -16.28 -19.00
N SER A 24 -2.39 -15.39 -18.35
CA SER A 24 -2.81 -14.79 -17.09
C SER A 24 -4.01 -13.92 -17.42
N THR A 25 -5.21 -14.47 -17.25
CA THR A 25 -6.42 -13.67 -17.21
C THR A 25 -6.16 -12.53 -16.21
N PRO A 26 -6.28 -11.26 -16.60
CA PRO A 26 -6.10 -10.17 -15.67
C PRO A 26 -7.03 -10.41 -14.48
N ALA A 27 -6.51 -10.23 -13.27
CA ALA A 27 -7.33 -10.32 -12.07
C ALA A 27 -8.55 -9.38 -12.25
N PRO A 28 -9.76 -9.80 -11.88
CA PRO A 28 -10.93 -8.95 -12.02
C PRO A 28 -10.69 -7.62 -11.31
N ALA A 29 -11.06 -6.52 -11.96
CA ALA A 29 -10.99 -5.20 -11.37
C ALA A 29 -11.82 -5.17 -10.07
N LEU A 30 -11.39 -4.35 -9.10
CA LEU A 30 -12.13 -4.20 -7.84
C LEU A 30 -13.51 -3.62 -8.12
N ASP A 31 -14.54 -4.28 -7.57
CA ASP A 31 -15.90 -3.78 -7.58
C ASP A 31 -16.09 -2.81 -6.41
N ARG A 32 -16.02 -1.51 -6.72
CA ARG A 32 -16.16 -0.41 -5.76
C ARG A 32 -17.53 -0.44 -5.07
N ASP A 33 -18.60 -0.73 -5.80
CA ASP A 33 -19.96 -0.71 -5.26
C ASP A 33 -20.19 -1.91 -4.34
N ALA A 34 -19.66 -3.08 -4.68
CA ALA A 34 -19.65 -4.24 -3.79
C ALA A 34 -18.86 -3.95 -2.49
N LEU A 35 -17.71 -3.28 -2.57
CA LEU A 35 -16.92 -2.90 -1.40
C LEU A 35 -17.64 -1.88 -0.51
N ALA A 36 -18.24 -0.83 -1.10
CA ALA A 36 -19.01 0.17 -0.37
C ALA A 36 -20.23 -0.44 0.32
N ALA A 37 -20.97 -1.33 -0.38
CA ALA A 37 -22.09 -2.07 0.19
C ALA A 37 -21.67 -3.00 1.35
N LYS A 38 -20.51 -3.66 1.23
CA LYS A 38 -19.97 -4.54 2.26
C LYS A 38 -19.44 -3.78 3.47
N TYR A 39 -18.90 -2.57 3.26
CA TYR A 39 -18.24 -1.77 4.29
C TYR A 39 -18.72 -0.31 4.25
N PRO A 40 -19.96 -0.01 4.69
CA PRO A 40 -20.51 1.35 4.61
C PRO A 40 -19.73 2.38 5.44
N GLY A 41 -18.93 1.93 6.42
CA GLY A 41 -18.10 2.81 7.25
C GLY A 41 -17.02 3.56 6.48
N MET A 42 -16.62 3.09 5.29
CA MET A 42 -15.66 3.75 4.42
C MET A 42 -16.30 4.39 3.18
N ASP A 43 -17.62 4.40 3.03
CA ASP A 43 -18.25 5.04 1.87
C ASP A 43 -18.10 6.58 1.91
N GLU A 44 -18.30 7.21 0.75
CA GLU A 44 -18.25 8.67 0.59
C GLU A 44 -19.26 9.34 1.53
N GLY A 45 -18.80 10.29 2.33
CA GLY A 45 -19.65 11.02 3.29
C GLY A 45 -20.02 10.21 4.55
N SER A 46 -19.32 9.11 4.83
CA SER A 46 -19.44 8.39 6.10
C SER A 46 -19.36 9.35 7.30
N THR A 47 -20.18 9.14 8.33
CA THR A 47 -20.13 9.96 9.56
C THR A 47 -19.28 9.34 10.66
N LYS A 48 -18.78 8.11 10.45
CA LYS A 48 -17.91 7.44 11.41
C LYS A 48 -16.59 8.22 11.53
N PRO A 49 -16.15 8.60 12.73
CA PRO A 49 -14.92 9.39 12.89
C PRO A 49 -13.69 8.61 12.46
N GLU A 50 -12.72 9.31 11.86
CA GLU A 50 -11.41 8.77 11.52
C GLU A 50 -10.52 8.63 12.77
N ASN A 51 -9.80 7.51 12.93
CA ASN A 51 -8.69 7.43 13.89
C ASN A 51 -7.44 8.12 13.31
N LYS A 52 -7.26 9.40 13.62
CA LYS A 52 -6.15 10.24 13.12
C LYS A 52 -4.75 9.81 13.58
N LYS A 53 -4.63 8.89 14.55
CA LYS A 53 -3.34 8.29 14.93
C LYS A 53 -2.82 7.30 13.88
N ILE A 54 -3.71 6.77 13.04
CA ILE A 54 -3.33 5.90 11.93
C ILE A 54 -2.92 6.80 10.76
N LEU A 55 -1.61 7.03 10.62
CA LEU A 55 -1.08 7.95 9.61
C LEU A 55 -1.32 7.48 8.17
N CYS A 56 -1.25 6.17 7.92
CA CYS A 56 -1.49 5.59 6.60
C CYS A 56 -3.00 5.68 6.24
N PRO A 57 -3.38 6.43 5.19
CA PRO A 57 -4.79 6.57 4.79
C PRO A 57 -5.46 5.24 4.46
N PHE A 58 -4.74 4.31 3.83
CA PHE A 58 -5.25 2.96 3.56
C PHE A 58 -5.69 2.25 4.84
N HIS A 59 -4.81 2.14 5.83
CA HIS A 59 -5.16 1.47 7.09
C HIS A 59 -6.22 2.23 7.89
N ARG A 60 -6.26 3.56 7.79
CA ARG A 60 -7.30 4.38 8.44
C ARG A 60 -8.68 4.11 7.82
N MET A 61 -8.75 3.98 6.49
CA MET A 61 -9.97 3.58 5.78
C MET A 61 -10.44 2.19 6.21
N LEU A 62 -9.52 1.21 6.30
CA LEU A 62 -9.85 -0.14 6.75
C LEU A 62 -10.30 -0.19 8.22
N GLU A 63 -9.69 0.63 9.09
CA GLU A 63 -10.14 0.78 10.48
C GLU A 63 -11.54 1.38 10.54
N ARG A 64 -11.81 2.43 9.75
CA ARG A 64 -13.13 3.05 9.63
C ARG A 64 -14.18 2.06 9.11
N ALA A 65 -13.81 1.17 8.18
CA ALA A 65 -14.65 0.06 7.73
C ALA A 65 -14.94 -1.01 8.82
N GLY A 66 -14.27 -0.96 9.97
CA GLY A 66 -14.44 -1.93 11.06
C GLY A 66 -13.63 -3.22 10.90
N LEU A 67 -12.76 -3.29 9.88
CA LEU A 67 -11.98 -4.50 9.57
C LEU A 67 -10.96 -4.87 10.66
N TYR A 68 -10.63 -3.90 11.52
CA TYR A 68 -9.74 -4.11 12.66
C TYR A 68 -10.46 -4.16 14.02
N ASP A 69 -11.80 -4.15 14.07
CA ASP A 69 -12.53 -4.07 15.34
C ASP A 69 -12.20 -5.23 16.30
N SER A 70 -12.03 -6.46 15.79
CA SER A 70 -11.60 -7.61 16.60
C SER A 70 -10.16 -7.53 17.14
N SER A 71 -9.39 -6.54 16.71
CA SER A 71 -8.03 -6.27 17.18
C SER A 71 -7.97 -5.09 18.17
N LYS A 72 -9.09 -4.39 18.39
CA LYS A 72 -9.20 -3.37 19.43
C LYS A 72 -9.32 -4.06 20.79
N LYS A 73 -8.44 -3.70 21.72
CA LYS A 73 -8.63 -4.03 23.14
C LYS A 73 -8.78 -2.74 23.91
N GLU A 74 -9.69 -2.74 24.89
CA GLU A 74 -9.93 -1.58 25.74
C GLU A 74 -8.60 -1.03 26.29
N GLN A 75 -8.43 0.29 26.18
CA GLN A 75 -7.27 1.03 26.69
C GLN A 75 -5.90 0.63 26.10
N SER A 76 -5.88 0.02 24.91
CA SER A 76 -4.62 -0.32 24.21
C SER A 76 -4.59 0.23 22.79
N ALA A 77 -3.37 0.50 22.30
CA ALA A 77 -3.16 0.91 20.92
C ALA A 77 -3.56 -0.21 19.93
N LEU A 78 -4.12 0.18 18.78
CA LEU A 78 -4.56 -0.77 17.76
C LEU A 78 -3.39 -1.56 17.17
N THR A 79 -3.22 -2.80 17.62
CA THR A 79 -2.16 -3.71 17.20
C THR A 79 -2.73 -4.89 16.41
N VAL A 80 -2.30 -5.06 15.17
CA VAL A 80 -2.86 -6.02 14.21
C VAL A 80 -1.78 -6.96 13.70
N SER A 81 -2.09 -8.26 13.55
CA SER A 81 -1.14 -9.21 12.99
C SER A 81 -0.89 -8.96 11.50
N ILE A 82 0.33 -9.25 11.02
CA ILE A 82 0.68 -9.11 9.60
C ILE A 82 -0.24 -9.97 8.73
N ILE A 83 -0.56 -11.19 9.16
CA ILE A 83 -1.47 -12.08 8.42
C ILE A 83 -2.82 -11.39 8.23
N LYS A 84 -3.41 -10.82 9.29
CA LYS A 84 -4.71 -10.14 9.18
C LYS A 84 -4.62 -8.93 8.26
N ILE A 85 -3.56 -8.12 8.35
CA ILE A 85 -3.33 -6.99 7.43
C ILE A 85 -3.31 -7.49 5.98
N ALA A 86 -2.50 -8.51 5.68
CA ALA A 86 -2.33 -8.99 4.32
C ALA A 86 -3.60 -9.65 3.77
N THR A 87 -4.34 -10.42 4.59
CA THR A 87 -5.63 -11.01 4.19
C THR A 87 -6.65 -9.93 3.87
N ILE A 88 -6.76 -8.88 4.69
CA ILE A 88 -7.67 -7.77 4.41
C ILE A 88 -7.23 -7.04 3.13
N ALA A 89 -5.92 -6.76 2.99
CA ALA A 89 -5.40 -6.02 1.84
C ALA A 89 -5.61 -6.74 0.49
N GLN A 90 -5.73 -8.08 0.50
CA GLN A 90 -6.08 -8.86 -0.69
C GLN A 90 -7.46 -8.52 -1.25
N GLU A 91 -8.43 -8.14 -0.40
CA GLU A 91 -9.74 -7.65 -0.85
C GLU A 91 -9.65 -6.33 -1.62
N PHE A 92 -8.52 -5.63 -1.51
CA PHE A 92 -8.21 -4.37 -2.17
C PHE A 92 -7.05 -4.53 -3.17
N SER A 93 -6.94 -5.73 -3.78
CA SER A 93 -5.96 -6.06 -4.82
C SER A 93 -4.50 -5.88 -4.40
N CYS A 94 -4.20 -5.94 -3.11
CA CYS A 94 -2.82 -5.95 -2.63
C CYS A 94 -2.43 -7.33 -2.12
N LYS A 95 -1.57 -8.03 -2.86
CA LYS A 95 -1.12 -9.38 -2.49
C LYS A 95 -0.23 -9.33 -1.26
N PHE A 96 -0.14 -10.49 -0.60
CA PHE A 96 0.78 -10.71 0.52
C PHE A 96 2.23 -10.38 0.14
N THR A 97 2.66 -10.70 -1.08
CA THR A 97 4.02 -10.42 -1.57
C THR A 97 4.35 -8.93 -1.69
N SER A 98 3.33 -8.06 -1.68
CA SER A 98 3.50 -6.60 -1.73
C SER A 98 3.15 -5.99 -0.38
N CYS A 99 1.87 -5.98 0.02
CA CYS A 99 1.44 -5.37 1.28
C CYS A 99 1.95 -6.12 2.52
N GLY A 100 2.09 -7.45 2.43
CA GLY A 100 2.67 -8.24 3.53
C GLY A 100 4.13 -7.87 3.78
N VAL A 101 4.92 -7.62 2.72
CA VAL A 101 6.32 -7.17 2.86
C VAL A 101 6.41 -5.81 3.54
N VAL A 102 5.55 -4.85 3.17
CA VAL A 102 5.48 -3.54 3.84
C VAL A 102 5.11 -3.71 5.32
N ALA A 103 4.08 -4.51 5.63
CA ALA A 103 3.68 -4.78 7.00
C ALA A 103 4.79 -5.48 7.83
N THR A 104 5.55 -6.39 7.21
CA THR A 104 6.72 -7.03 7.82
C THR A 104 7.82 -6.02 8.13
N ALA A 105 8.14 -5.12 7.19
CA ALA A 105 9.13 -4.07 7.40
C ALA A 105 8.73 -3.12 8.53
N VAL A 106 7.45 -2.71 8.59
CA VAL A 106 6.91 -1.90 9.68
C VAL A 106 7.01 -2.63 11.01
N SER A 107 6.60 -3.91 11.06
CA SER A 107 6.66 -4.73 12.27
C SER A 107 8.10 -4.86 12.80
N ALA A 108 9.07 -5.10 11.91
CA ALA A 108 10.48 -5.17 12.25
C ALA A 108 10.99 -3.83 12.80
N GLY A 109 10.64 -2.70 12.18
CA GLY A 109 10.98 -1.37 12.68
C GLY A 109 10.39 -1.13 14.08
N GLN A 110 9.11 -1.40 14.28
CA GLN A 110 8.43 -1.19 15.56
C GLN A 110 8.93 -2.11 16.68
N LEU A 111 9.46 -3.29 16.34
CA LEU A 111 10.12 -4.16 17.31
C LEU A 111 11.35 -3.48 17.94
N THR A 112 12.12 -2.73 17.15
CA THR A 112 13.30 -2.00 17.64
C THR A 112 12.97 -0.82 18.54
N THR A 113 11.75 -0.29 18.45
CA THR A 113 11.28 0.84 19.27
C THR A 113 10.35 0.42 20.39
N PHE A 114 10.14 -0.90 20.58
CA PHE A 114 9.23 -1.48 21.56
C PHE A 114 7.79 -0.96 21.45
N THR A 115 7.37 -0.60 20.24
CA THR A 115 6.01 -0.08 19.98
C THR A 115 5.04 -1.15 19.48
N SER A 116 5.55 -2.33 19.13
CA SER A 116 4.78 -3.52 18.76
C SER A 116 5.54 -4.80 19.17
N LYS A 117 4.96 -5.95 18.84
CA LYS A 117 5.55 -7.30 19.02
C LYS A 117 5.87 -7.92 17.67
N LEU A 118 6.68 -8.98 17.67
CA LEU A 118 6.98 -9.74 16.46
C LEU A 118 5.69 -10.14 15.72
N ALA A 119 5.73 -10.02 14.40
CA ALA A 119 4.62 -10.32 13.49
C ALA A 119 3.34 -9.49 13.70
N HIS A 120 3.43 -8.38 14.42
CA HIS A 120 2.34 -7.44 14.65
C HIS A 120 2.76 -6.01 14.29
N VAL A 121 1.80 -5.21 13.86
CA VAL A 121 1.95 -3.79 13.58
C VAL A 121 1.03 -3.01 14.52
N ASN A 122 1.58 -2.04 15.23
CA ASN A 122 0.83 -1.02 15.93
C ASN A 122 0.47 0.11 14.95
N LEU A 123 -0.78 0.11 14.47
CA LEU A 123 -1.25 1.06 13.45
C LEU A 123 -1.30 2.51 13.95
N GLU A 124 -1.30 2.74 15.26
CA GLU A 124 -1.27 4.08 15.88
C GLU A 124 0.15 4.60 16.15
N ALA A 125 1.17 3.77 15.89
CA ALA A 125 2.57 4.11 16.11
C ALA A 125 3.43 3.93 14.84
N LEU A 126 2.84 4.08 13.66
CA LEU A 126 3.56 3.91 12.38
C LEU A 126 4.77 4.84 12.23
N HIS A 127 4.69 6.06 12.79
CA HIS A 127 5.80 7.02 12.82
C HIS A 127 7.04 6.50 13.60
N LYS A 128 6.88 5.47 14.43
CA LYS A 128 7.95 4.87 15.25
C LYS A 128 8.53 3.60 14.65
N ALA A 129 8.43 3.40 13.33
CA ALA A 129 8.96 2.23 12.63
C ALA A 129 10.21 2.61 11.81
N PRO A 130 11.43 2.59 12.38
CA PRO A 130 12.65 2.93 11.65
C PRO A 130 12.79 2.13 10.35
N GLY A 131 13.29 2.79 9.31
CA GLY A 131 13.42 2.22 7.97
C GLY A 131 12.16 2.34 7.10
N VAL A 132 10.98 2.50 7.71
CA VAL A 132 9.71 2.74 6.99
C VAL A 132 9.13 4.12 7.30
N SER A 133 9.22 4.58 8.56
CA SER A 133 8.74 5.91 8.92
C SER A 133 9.59 7.01 8.28
N HIS A 134 8.94 8.14 7.99
CA HIS A 134 9.56 9.31 7.41
C HIS A 134 8.91 10.59 7.96
N GLU A 135 9.64 11.70 7.88
CA GLU A 135 9.25 12.94 8.56
C GLU A 135 8.32 13.84 7.73
N CYS A 136 8.28 13.72 6.40
CA CYS A 136 7.46 14.58 5.54
C CYS A 136 6.21 13.85 5.02
N GLY A 137 5.18 13.74 5.84
CA GLY A 137 3.90 13.11 5.46
C GLY A 137 3.03 13.97 4.55
N LEU A 138 2.14 13.32 3.79
CA LEU A 138 1.08 13.99 3.03
C LEU A 138 -0.10 14.41 3.94
N GLY A 139 -0.29 13.74 5.07
CA GLY A 139 -1.32 14.06 6.07
C GLY A 139 -0.79 14.63 7.39
N PHE A 140 0.53 14.68 7.57
CA PHE A 140 1.17 15.10 8.82
C PHE A 140 2.46 15.87 8.56
N ALA A 141 2.80 16.80 9.45
CA ALA A 141 4.05 17.54 9.40
C ALA A 141 5.18 16.80 10.14
N LYS A 142 6.44 17.22 9.92
CA LYS A 142 7.64 16.76 10.65
C LYS A 142 7.41 16.63 12.15
N GLY A 143 7.81 15.49 12.72
CA GLY A 143 7.57 15.14 14.11
C GLY A 143 6.12 14.83 14.48
N GLY A 144 5.19 14.88 13.52
CA GLY A 144 3.78 14.60 13.75
C GLY A 144 3.50 13.12 13.97
N SER A 145 2.72 12.81 15.01
CA SER A 145 2.25 11.45 15.31
C SER A 145 0.81 11.19 14.87
N GLU A 146 0.12 12.22 14.39
CA GLU A 146 -1.29 12.17 13.98
C GLU A 146 -1.52 12.99 12.70
N VAL A 147 -2.60 12.69 11.99
CA VAL A 147 -3.06 13.46 10.83
C VAL A 147 -3.52 14.85 11.28
N SER A 148 -3.02 15.89 10.60
CA SER A 148 -3.42 17.28 10.81
C SER A 148 -4.32 17.74 9.69
N ASP A 149 -5.51 18.27 10.02
CA ASP A 149 -6.45 18.78 9.02
C ASP A 149 -5.86 19.94 8.22
N ALA A 150 -5.13 20.84 8.89
CA ALA A 150 -4.47 21.97 8.23
C ALA A 150 -3.39 21.50 7.25
N HIS A 151 -2.58 20.50 7.64
CA HIS A 151 -1.53 19.96 6.77
C HIS A 151 -2.11 19.16 5.60
N ARG A 152 -3.14 18.35 5.87
CA ARG A 152 -3.90 17.61 4.85
C ARG A 152 -4.52 18.56 3.84
N ALA A 153 -5.20 19.62 4.29
CA ALA A 153 -5.79 20.63 3.41
C ALA A 153 -4.73 21.37 2.58
N ALA A 154 -3.59 21.75 3.18
CA ALA A 154 -2.49 22.36 2.47
C ALA A 154 -1.85 21.44 1.42
N THR A 155 -1.85 20.12 1.67
CA THR A 155 -1.38 19.10 0.73
C THR A 155 -2.36 18.95 -0.44
N LEU A 156 -3.66 18.85 -0.14
CA LEU A 156 -4.73 18.74 -1.15
C LEU A 156 -4.82 19.98 -2.05
N ALA A 157 -4.55 21.17 -1.51
CA ALA A 157 -4.55 22.42 -2.30
C ALA A 157 -3.49 22.46 -3.42
N LYS A 158 -2.53 21.54 -3.43
CA LYS A 158 -1.46 21.47 -4.44
C LYS A 158 -1.75 20.34 -5.44
N LEU A 159 -1.54 20.60 -6.73
CA LEU A 159 -1.74 19.62 -7.80
C LEU A 159 -0.49 18.73 -7.96
N ASN A 160 -0.69 17.42 -8.24
CA ASN A 160 0.33 16.36 -8.42
C ASN A 160 1.06 15.87 -7.14
N LEU A 161 0.73 14.65 -6.68
CA LEU A 161 1.25 14.06 -5.45
C LEU A 161 2.79 13.97 -5.37
N GLN A 162 3.49 13.68 -6.47
CA GLN A 162 4.95 13.53 -6.44
C GLN A 162 5.62 14.87 -6.17
N THR A 163 5.26 15.89 -6.96
CA THR A 163 5.76 17.26 -6.77
C THR A 163 5.40 17.81 -5.39
N VAL A 164 4.20 17.48 -4.92
CA VAL A 164 3.73 17.88 -3.58
C VAL A 164 4.56 17.24 -2.48
N LYS A 165 4.83 15.94 -2.56
CA LYS A 165 5.68 15.24 -1.58
C LYS A 165 7.07 15.86 -1.51
N GLU A 166 7.72 16.07 -2.66
CA GLU A 166 9.05 16.69 -2.74
C GLU A 166 9.06 18.10 -2.18
N GLY A 167 8.04 18.90 -2.52
CA GLY A 167 7.84 20.26 -1.99
C GLY A 167 7.71 20.27 -0.47
N ILE A 168 6.86 19.40 0.09
CA ILE A 168 6.68 19.28 1.55
C ILE A 168 7.99 18.89 2.24
N CYS A 169 8.70 17.88 1.73
CA CYS A 169 9.97 17.45 2.32
C CYS A 169 11.00 18.59 2.30
N LYS A 170 11.09 19.33 1.19
CA LYS A 170 11.97 20.51 1.06
C LYS A 170 11.57 21.63 2.04
N GLU A 171 10.30 21.99 2.10
CA GLU A 171 9.75 23.01 3.02
C GLU A 171 10.07 22.66 4.48
N GLN A 172 10.02 21.37 4.84
CA GLN A 172 10.29 20.87 6.19
C GLN A 172 11.77 20.56 6.45
N SER A 173 12.66 20.86 5.51
CA SER A 173 14.10 20.60 5.60
C SER A 173 14.42 19.14 5.96
N VAL A 174 13.75 18.20 5.28
CA VAL A 174 13.97 16.75 5.39
C VAL A 174 14.09 16.13 4.01
N LYS A 175 14.83 15.03 3.91
CA LYS A 175 14.97 14.28 2.66
C LYS A 175 13.73 13.41 2.43
N ASN A 176 13.21 13.38 1.19
CA ASN A 176 12.27 12.33 0.80
C ASN A 176 13.01 10.98 0.78
N THR A 177 12.59 10.05 1.63
CA THR A 177 13.22 8.74 1.74
C THR A 177 12.63 7.77 0.73
N PHE A 178 13.29 6.63 0.53
CA PHE A 178 12.74 5.55 -0.30
C PHE A 178 11.32 5.13 0.16
N ALA A 179 11.07 5.11 1.47
CA ALA A 179 9.74 4.83 2.00
C ALA A 179 8.70 5.90 1.61
N GLY A 180 9.09 7.19 1.63
CA GLY A 180 8.23 8.29 1.19
C GLY A 180 7.93 8.27 -0.32
N GLU A 181 8.91 7.88 -1.14
CA GLU A 181 8.69 7.65 -2.57
C GLU A 181 7.76 6.45 -2.83
N THR A 182 7.98 5.36 -2.08
CA THR A 182 7.14 4.16 -2.14
C THR A 182 5.70 4.46 -1.74
N GLU A 183 5.48 5.29 -0.71
CA GLU A 183 4.15 5.77 -0.31
C GLU A 183 3.42 6.43 -1.49
N VAL A 184 4.05 7.38 -2.19
CA VAL A 184 3.43 8.09 -3.33
C VAL A 184 3.07 7.10 -4.45
N LYS A 185 3.97 6.17 -4.77
CA LYS A 185 3.70 5.16 -5.80
C LYS A 185 2.57 4.21 -5.43
N LEU A 186 2.48 3.78 -4.16
CA LEU A 186 1.39 2.94 -3.68
C LEU A 186 0.04 3.68 -3.75
N ILE A 187 0.01 4.96 -3.40
CA ILE A 187 -1.19 5.80 -3.55
C ILE A 187 -1.58 5.90 -5.02
N PHE A 188 -0.63 6.24 -5.90
CA PHE A 188 -0.88 6.35 -7.33
C PHE A 188 -1.43 5.04 -7.92
N ALA A 189 -0.85 3.89 -7.55
CA ALA A 189 -1.30 2.58 -8.01
C ALA A 189 -2.69 2.20 -7.45
N PHE A 190 -2.94 2.44 -6.15
CA PHE A 190 -4.22 2.16 -5.52
C PHE A 190 -5.37 2.98 -6.12
N LEU A 191 -5.10 4.22 -6.55
CA LEU A 191 -6.09 5.11 -7.16
C LEU A 191 -6.22 4.92 -8.69
N GLY A 192 -5.74 3.79 -9.23
CA GLY A 192 -5.88 3.46 -10.66
C GLY A 192 -4.94 4.22 -11.60
N GLY A 193 -3.95 4.92 -11.05
CA GLY A 193 -3.03 5.76 -11.82
C GLY A 193 -2.15 4.97 -12.78
N VAL A 194 -1.82 3.71 -12.48
CA VAL A 194 -0.95 2.89 -13.35
C VAL A 194 -1.60 2.64 -14.71
N ASP A 195 -2.88 2.27 -14.72
CA ASP A 195 -3.58 1.95 -15.96
C ASP A 195 -4.01 3.22 -16.72
N ARG A 196 -4.32 4.29 -15.99
CA ARG A 196 -4.84 5.55 -16.55
C ARG A 196 -3.76 6.56 -16.90
N GLY A 197 -2.59 6.49 -16.28
CA GLY A 197 -1.53 7.51 -16.34
C GLY A 197 -1.80 8.76 -15.49
N PHE A 198 -2.93 8.82 -14.78
CA PHE A 198 -3.30 9.93 -13.89
C PHE A 198 -4.31 9.48 -12.82
N ILE A 199 -4.42 10.25 -11.75
CA ILE A 199 -5.40 10.07 -10.65
C ILE A 199 -6.26 11.33 -10.52
N ASP A 200 -7.53 11.16 -10.17
CA ASP A 200 -8.44 12.30 -9.97
C ASP A 200 -8.22 12.94 -8.60
N TYR A 201 -8.33 14.28 -8.54
CA TYR A 201 -8.25 15.01 -7.28
C TYR A 201 -9.27 14.50 -6.25
N SER A 202 -10.51 14.22 -6.69
CA SER A 202 -11.57 13.71 -5.81
C SER A 202 -11.22 12.36 -5.20
N ASP A 203 -10.52 11.48 -5.93
CA ASP A 203 -10.09 10.19 -5.40
C ASP A 203 -9.00 10.35 -4.34
N VAL A 204 -8.07 11.29 -4.53
CA VAL A 204 -7.05 11.64 -3.53
C VAL A 204 -7.70 12.22 -2.27
N GLU A 205 -8.66 13.13 -2.45
CA GLU A 205 -9.38 13.78 -1.36
C GLU A 205 -10.14 12.76 -0.50
N LEU A 206 -10.94 11.89 -1.13
CA LEU A 206 -11.66 10.80 -0.45
C LEU A 206 -10.68 9.91 0.31
N PHE A 207 -9.61 9.46 -0.36
CA PHE A 207 -8.64 8.56 0.25
C PHE A 207 -7.93 9.18 1.47
N PHE A 208 -7.58 10.47 1.39
CA PHE A 208 -6.93 11.19 2.50
C PHE A 208 -7.88 11.43 3.67
N HIS A 209 -9.19 11.38 3.44
CA HIS A 209 -10.23 11.37 4.47
C HIS A 209 -10.67 9.96 4.87
N ALA A 210 -9.88 8.93 4.51
CA ALA A 210 -10.17 7.54 4.84
C ALA A 210 -11.53 7.07 4.32
N GLU A 211 -11.91 7.56 3.14
CA GLU A 211 -13.08 7.15 2.36
C GLU A 211 -12.65 6.38 1.12
N LEU A 212 -13.53 5.52 0.63
CA LEU A 212 -13.30 4.67 -0.52
C LEU A 212 -13.29 5.53 -1.79
N PRO A 213 -12.18 5.55 -2.54
CA PRO A 213 -12.11 6.26 -3.81
C PRO A 213 -13.14 5.73 -4.82
N LYS A 214 -13.47 6.56 -5.80
CA LYS A 214 -14.34 6.19 -6.93
C LYS A 214 -13.59 5.29 -7.91
N THR A 215 -12.31 5.59 -8.13
CA THR A 215 -11.42 4.75 -8.94
C THR A 215 -10.55 3.86 -8.05
N LEU A 216 -10.59 2.56 -8.29
CA LEU A 216 -9.75 1.58 -7.61
C LEU A 216 -8.80 0.90 -8.59
N GLY A 217 -7.51 0.92 -8.26
CA GLY A 217 -6.46 0.20 -8.95
C GLY A 217 -5.89 -0.92 -8.09
N SER A 218 -4.61 -1.24 -8.32
CA SER A 218 -3.93 -2.35 -7.67
C SER A 218 -2.57 -1.89 -7.12
N PRO A 219 -2.35 -1.91 -5.80
CA PRO A 219 -1.05 -1.56 -5.23
C PRO A 219 0.09 -2.49 -5.69
N ASP A 220 -0.22 -3.71 -6.15
CA ASP A 220 0.77 -4.64 -6.71
C ASP A 220 1.41 -4.15 -8.01
N ASP A 221 0.79 -3.17 -8.68
CA ASP A 221 1.26 -2.63 -9.95
C ASP A 221 2.37 -1.58 -9.79
N ILE A 222 2.84 -1.33 -8.56
CA ILE A 222 3.93 -0.40 -8.27
C ILE A 222 5.21 -0.68 -9.08
N GLY A 223 5.48 -1.94 -9.45
CA GLY A 223 6.64 -2.31 -10.27
C GLY A 223 6.59 -1.80 -11.72
N LYS A 224 5.45 -1.25 -12.16
CA LYS A 224 5.25 -0.64 -13.48
C LYS A 224 5.56 0.88 -13.49
N ILE A 225 5.83 1.47 -12.32
CA ILE A 225 6.10 2.91 -12.10
C ILE A 225 7.57 3.15 -11.80
#